data_AF-A0A7X7B5B2-F1
#
_entry.id   AF-A0A7X7B5B2-F1
#
_cell.length_a   1.000
_cell.length_b   1.000
_cell.length_c   1.000
_cell.angle_alpha   90.00
_cell.angle_beta   90.00
_cell.angle_gamma   90.00
#
_symmetry.space_group_name_H-M   'P 1'
#
loop_
_entity.id
_entity.type
_entity.pdbx_description
1 polymer ?
#
loop_
_entity_poly.entity_id
_entity_poly.type
_entity_poly.pdbx_seq_one_letter_code
_entity_poly.pdbx_strand_id
1 'polypeptide(L)'
;MGSMLKNSNVIYSRKPAPHYIGMMESAFDEEAFRQHIADTLNAARDCKLEFIFRDVYTLSDDKSKPGRAVKIVREMIDKMWG
;
A
#
# COMPACT_ATOMS: atom_id res chain seq x y z
N MET A 1 11.79 -5.91 -8.79
CA MET A 1 11.36 -4.77 -9.62
C MET A 1 12.28 -3.57 -9.39
N GLY A 2 12.48 -3.15 -8.14
CA GLY A 2 13.17 -1.89 -7.86
C GLY A 2 14.62 -1.82 -8.37
N SER A 3 15.38 -2.92 -8.34
CA SER A 3 16.71 -2.99 -8.94
C SER A 3 16.74 -2.67 -10.44
N MET A 4 15.72 -3.07 -11.19
CA MET A 4 15.60 -2.80 -12.64
C MET A 4 15.29 -1.33 -12.94
N LEU A 5 14.72 -0.60 -11.96
CA LEU A 5 14.34 0.80 -12.08
C LEU A 5 15.29 1.73 -11.32
N LYS A 6 16.37 1.19 -10.75
CA LYS A 6 17.35 1.94 -9.98
C LYS A 6 17.97 3.05 -10.84
N ASN A 7 18.05 4.25 -10.29
CA ASN A 7 18.54 5.46 -10.96
C ASN A 7 17.75 5.89 -12.22
N SER A 8 16.58 5.30 -12.47
CA SER A 8 15.72 5.75 -13.56
C SER A 8 14.91 7.01 -13.20
N ASN A 9 14.30 7.61 -14.22
CA ASN A 9 13.32 8.69 -14.08
C ASN A 9 11.87 8.15 -14.00
N VAL A 10 11.70 6.84 -13.77
CA VAL A 10 10.39 6.20 -13.65
C VAL A 10 9.94 6.20 -12.20
N ILE A 11 8.68 6.58 -11.96
CA ILE A 11 7.99 6.36 -10.69
C ILE A 11 7.18 5.08 -10.83
N TYR A 12 7.45 4.09 -9.99
CA TYR A 12 6.65 2.88 -9.90
C TYR A 12 5.39 3.19 -9.09
N SER A 13 4.27 3.44 -9.78
CA SER A 13 2.98 3.72 -9.15
C SER A 13 2.25 2.41 -8.85
N ARG A 14 2.23 2.02 -7.57
CA ARG A 14 1.62 0.78 -7.09
C ARG A 14 0.22 1.04 -6.56
N LYS A 15 -0.76 0.32 -7.10
CA LYS A 15 -2.11 0.19 -6.55
C LYS A 15 -2.22 -0.99 -5.59
N PRO A 16 -2.31 -0.81 -4.25
CA PRO A 16 -2.58 -1.91 -3.33
C PRO A 16 -3.85 -2.65 -3.73
N ALA A 17 -3.96 -3.93 -3.36
CA ALA A 17 -5.15 -4.69 -3.70
C ALA A 17 -6.39 -4.02 -3.05
N PRO A 18 -7.41 -3.64 -3.84
CA PRO A 18 -8.50 -2.79 -3.33
C PRO A 18 -9.35 -3.50 -2.28
N HIS A 19 -9.32 -4.84 -2.25
CA HIS A 19 -10.13 -5.65 -1.33
C HIS A 19 -9.83 -5.41 0.15
N TYR A 20 -8.63 -4.94 0.50
CA TYR A 20 -8.30 -4.63 1.89
C TYR A 20 -9.13 -3.47 2.46
N ILE A 21 -9.51 -2.51 1.61
CA ILE A 21 -10.20 -1.28 2.05
C ILE A 21 -11.63 -1.23 1.49
N GLY A 22 -11.84 -1.74 0.28
CA GLY A 22 -13.02 -1.52 -0.56
C GLY A 22 -14.01 -2.69 -0.66
N MET A 23 -13.93 -3.72 0.20
CA MET A 23 -14.91 -4.81 0.22
C MET A 23 -16.02 -4.58 1.25
N MET A 24 -17.26 -4.94 0.89
CA MET A 24 -18.47 -4.72 1.70
C MET A 24 -18.46 -5.49 3.04
N GLU A 25 -17.95 -6.72 3.05
CA GLU A 25 -18.29 -7.68 4.12
C GLU A 25 -17.17 -7.96 5.13
N SER A 26 -15.94 -7.47 4.90
CA SER A 26 -14.81 -7.71 5.78
C SER A 26 -14.41 -6.49 6.61
N ALA A 27 -14.13 -6.73 7.90
CA ALA A 27 -13.37 -5.80 8.72
C ALA A 27 -12.01 -5.55 8.06
N PHE A 28 -11.47 -4.35 8.23
CA PHE A 28 -10.16 -4.02 7.69
C PHE A 28 -9.08 -4.82 8.44
N ASP A 29 -8.63 -5.92 7.84
CA ASP A 29 -7.52 -6.74 8.33
C ASP A 29 -6.21 -5.99 8.10
N GLU A 30 -5.82 -5.23 9.13
CA GLU A 30 -4.64 -4.40 9.08
C GLU A 30 -3.35 -5.23 8.99
N GLU A 31 -3.32 -6.45 9.55
CA GLU A 31 -2.10 -7.26 9.54
C GLU A 31 -1.85 -7.89 8.17
N ALA A 32 -2.90 -8.42 7.56
CA ALA A 32 -2.82 -8.86 6.17
C ALA A 32 -2.45 -7.70 5.23
N PHE A 33 -2.94 -6.49 5.52
CA PHE A 33 -2.56 -5.29 4.77
C PHE A 33 -1.09 -4.90 5.00
N ARG A 34 -0.58 -4.97 6.24
CA ARG A 34 0.86 -4.76 6.54
C ARG A 34 1.74 -5.69 5.73
N GLN A 35 1.40 -6.98 5.70
CA GLN A 35 2.15 -7.96 4.90
C GLN A 35 2.12 -7.61 3.41
N HIS A 36 0.95 -7.24 2.87
CA HIS A 36 0.81 -6.82 1.47
C HIS A 36 1.69 -5.60 1.12
N ILE A 37 1.79 -4.62 2.03
CA ILE A 37 2.66 -3.47 1.87
C ILE A 37 4.12 -3.87 2.00
N ALA A 38 4.49 -4.74 2.95
CA ALA A 38 5.85 -5.26 3.11
C ALA A 38 6.36 -5.93 1.83
N ASP A 39 5.54 -6.78 1.21
CA ASP A 39 5.88 -7.47 -0.03
C ASP A 39 6.18 -6.47 -1.16
N THR A 40 5.39 -5.40 -1.26
CA THR A 40 5.63 -4.33 -2.22
C THR A 40 6.96 -3.61 -1.92
N LEU A 41 7.19 -3.22 -0.66
CA LEU A 41 8.39 -2.49 -0.25
C LEU A 41 9.66 -3.31 -0.47
N ASN A 42 9.62 -4.62 -0.24
CA ASN A 42 10.71 -5.53 -0.56
C ASN A 42 10.98 -5.57 -2.06
N ALA A 43 9.93 -5.76 -2.88
CA ALA A 43 10.07 -5.89 -4.32
C ALA A 43 10.49 -4.58 -5.04
N ALA A 44 10.12 -3.43 -4.46
CA ALA A 44 10.35 -2.08 -4.96
C ALA A 44 11.58 -1.40 -4.37
N ARG A 45 12.38 -2.10 -3.54
CA ARG A 45 13.62 -1.54 -2.99
C ARG A 45 14.52 -0.99 -4.10
N ASP A 46 15.10 0.19 -3.87
CA ASP A 46 15.97 0.95 -4.79
C ASP A 46 15.26 1.70 -5.94
N CYS A 47 13.92 1.76 -5.99
CA CYS A 47 13.22 2.63 -6.94
C CYS A 47 12.36 3.71 -6.27
N LYS A 48 11.93 4.68 -7.08
CA LYS A 48 10.95 5.70 -6.69
C LYS A 48 9.57 5.04 -6.69
N LEU A 49 9.00 4.82 -5.51
CA LEU A 49 7.71 4.17 -5.32
C LEU A 49 6.64 5.21 -4.95
N GLU A 50 5.48 5.10 -5.59
CA GLU A 50 4.24 5.79 -5.19
C GLU A 50 3.19 4.73 -4.84
N PHE A 51 2.44 4.95 -3.75
CA PHE A 51 1.23 4.19 -3.47
C PHE A 51 0.00 5.00 -3.86
N ILE A 52 -0.88 4.39 -4.66
CA ILE A 52 -2.11 4.97 -5.15
C ILE A 52 -3.30 4.07 -4.80
N PHE A 53 -4.18 4.54 -3.93
CA PHE A 53 -5.41 3.84 -3.59
C PHE A 53 -6.48 4.17 -4.64
N ARG A 54 -6.82 3.19 -5.48
CA ARG A 54 -7.90 3.25 -6.49
C ARG A 54 -8.84 2.08 -6.35
N ASP A 55 -10.00 2.19 -6.98
CA ASP A 55 -11.06 1.18 -6.98
C ASP A 55 -11.63 0.89 -5.58
N VAL A 56 -11.70 1.94 -4.74
CA VAL A 56 -12.37 1.90 -3.43
C VAL A 56 -13.83 2.27 -3.63
N TYR A 57 -14.68 1.26 -3.85
CA TYR A 57 -16.10 1.45 -4.17
C TYR A 57 -17.00 1.70 -2.95
N THR A 58 -16.60 1.16 -1.80
CA THR A 58 -17.35 1.25 -0.54
C THR A 58 -16.38 1.27 0.63
N LEU A 59 -16.84 1.76 1.78
CA LEU A 59 -16.09 1.72 3.04
C LEU A 59 -16.83 0.89 4.12
N SER A 60 -17.96 0.28 3.79
CA SER A 60 -18.81 -0.49 4.72
C SER A 60 -19.11 0.27 6.00
N ASP A 61 -19.60 1.50 5.86
CA ASP A 61 -19.87 2.47 6.94
C ASP A 61 -18.66 2.88 7.82
N ASP A 62 -17.48 2.32 7.59
CA ASP A 62 -16.25 2.71 8.27
C ASP A 62 -15.40 3.67 7.44
N LYS A 63 -15.70 4.96 7.57
CA LYS A 63 -14.97 6.05 6.90
C LYS A 63 -13.51 6.19 7.36
N SER A 64 -13.09 5.50 8.42
CA SER A 64 -11.72 5.57 8.94
C SER A 64 -10.73 4.71 8.14
N LYS A 65 -11.21 3.69 7.40
CA LYS A 65 -10.35 2.71 6.71
C LYS A 65 -9.26 3.35 5.83
N PRO A 66 -9.54 4.35 4.98
CA PRO A 66 -8.50 4.95 4.12
C PRO A 66 -7.41 5.66 4.94
N GLY A 67 -7.79 6.37 6.00
CA GLY A 67 -6.83 7.05 6.88
C GLY A 67 -5.91 6.07 7.61
N ARG A 68 -6.48 4.97 8.12
CA ARG A 68 -5.72 3.87 8.73
C ARG A 68 -4.78 3.19 7.74
N ALA A 69 -5.23 2.94 6.51
CA ALA A 69 -4.39 2.37 5.46
C ALA A 69 -3.19 3.25 5.11
N VAL A 70 -3.39 4.57 4.96
CA VAL A 70 -2.28 5.52 4.74
C VAL A 70 -1.31 5.51 5.92
N LYS A 71 -1.83 5.48 7.16
CA LYS A 71 -0.99 5.40 8.36
C LYS A 71 -0.12 4.14 8.35
N ILE A 72 -0.70 2.98 8.06
CA ILE A 72 0.02 1.71 7.94
C ILE A 72 1.09 1.77 6.86
N VAL A 73 0.77 2.32 5.68
CA VAL A 73 1.76 2.45 4.59
C VAL A 73 2.96 3.28 5.05
N ARG A 74 2.74 4.42 5.71
CA ARG A 74 3.83 5.27 6.22
C ARG A 74 4.65 4.54 7.30
N GLU A 75 3.99 3.91 8.27
CA GLU A 75 4.66 3.12 9.32
C GLU A 75 5.56 2.02 8.72
N MET A 76 5.07 1.33 7.68
CA MET A 76 5.83 0.28 7.00
C MET A 76 7.01 0.83 6.20
N ILE A 77 6.84 1.97 5.53
CA ILE A 77 7.94 2.68 4.84
C ILE A 77 9.01 3.05 5.86
N ASP A 78 8.65 3.73 6.96
CA ASP A 78 9.60 4.16 7.98
C ASP A 78 10.33 2.95 8.60
N LYS A 79 9.60 1.87 8.90
CA LYS A 79 10.17 0.65 9.51
C LYS A 79 11.16 -0.08 8.60
N MET A 80 10.90 -0.12 7.29
CA MET A 80 11.68 -0.95 6.36
C MET A 80 12.72 -0.15 5.56
N TRP A 81 12.42 1.12 5.27
CA TRP A 81 13.22 1.98 4.39
C TRP A 81 13.83 3.18 5.10
N GLY A 82 13.35 3.52 6.31
CA GLY A 82 13.95 4.53 7.18
C GLY A 82 15.30 4.11 7.76
#